data_AF-A0AAQ3U606-F1
#
_entry.id   AF-A0AAQ3U606-F1
#
_cell.length_a   1.000
_cell.length_b   1.000
_cell.length_c   1.000
_cell.angle_alpha   90.00
_cell.angle_beta   90.00
_cell.angle_gamma   90.00
#
_symmetry.space_group_name_H-M   'P 1'
#
loop_
_entity.id
_entity.type
_entity.pdbx_description
1 polymer ?
#
loop_
_entity_poly.entity_id
_entity_poly.type
_entity_poly.pdbx_seq_one_letter_code
_entity_poly.pdbx_strand_id
1 'polypeptide(L)'
;AQFAMDTDSKAVNDACLDMLKNGVRQMSQKNRGKVKLPQRTGSRCYIAHAYVTKQEKNKDAEPNAIDLFKHTHCSKKNGYSEPVKEAIAAMEAIVAETGHEGQEPKSPTEVVSQVLPKSSTFLQNVGIMPANKTRSGGTSSLQVQQLQAQLEAEKQESAGLRQELDTLKTSAQEAEAKIDSLQNKEDETNALLR
;
A
#
# COMPACT_ATOMS: atom_id res chain seq x y z
N ALA A 1 23.76 15.87 56.38
CA ALA A 1 24.60 15.41 55.26
C ALA A 1 23.95 15.91 53.96
N GLN A 2 24.70 16.65 53.14
CA GLN A 2 24.20 17.15 51.86
C GLN A 2 24.54 16.09 50.81
N PHE A 3 23.53 15.43 50.25
CA PHE A 3 23.74 14.47 49.16
C PHE A 3 24.05 15.27 47.89
N ALA A 4 25.33 15.34 47.53
CA ALA A 4 25.75 15.85 46.24
C ALA A 4 25.55 14.73 45.20
N MET A 5 24.51 14.85 44.38
CA MET A 5 24.29 13.96 43.25
C MET A 5 24.99 14.57 42.03
N ASP A 6 25.98 13.86 41.49
CA ASP A 6 26.63 14.24 40.25
C ASP A 6 25.72 13.92 39.06
N THR A 7 25.14 14.96 38.47
CA THR A 7 24.22 14.86 37.32
C THR A 7 24.92 14.52 36.01
N ASP A 8 26.24 14.68 35.94
CA ASP A 8 27.04 14.34 34.77
C ASP A 8 27.56 12.89 34.84
N SER A 9 27.38 12.23 35.99
CA SER A 9 27.70 10.82 36.16
C SER A 9 26.88 9.95 35.21
N LYS A 10 27.59 9.17 34.39
CA LYS A 10 26.99 8.16 33.49
C LYS A 10 26.03 7.23 34.24
N ALA A 11 26.36 6.84 35.47
CA ALA A 11 25.53 5.94 36.26
C ALA A 11 24.19 6.58 36.65
N VAL A 12 24.20 7.87 37.02
CA VAL A 12 22.98 8.62 37.36
C VAL A 12 22.11 8.80 36.11
N ASN A 13 22.72 9.14 34.97
CA ASN A 13 22.02 9.29 33.70
C ASN A 13 21.41 7.97 33.19
N ASP A 14 22.16 6.86 33.27
CA ASP A 14 21.67 5.53 32.88
C ASP A 14 20.49 5.09 33.76
N ALA A 15 20.55 5.32 35.07
CA ALA A 15 19.46 5.00 36.00
C ALA A 15 18.20 5.83 35.73
N CYS A 16 18.36 7.14 35.45
CA CYS A 16 17.25 8.01 35.04
C CYS A 16 16.63 7.55 33.71
N LEU A 17 17.45 7.21 32.71
CA LEU A 17 16.97 6.68 31.43
C LEU A 17 16.22 5.36 31.59
N ASP A 18 16.72 4.44 32.43
CA ASP A 18 16.05 3.18 32.70
C ASP A 18 14.71 3.38 33.39
N MET A 19 14.63 4.28 34.38
CA MET A 19 13.39 4.64 35.06
C MET A 19 12.33 5.19 34.08
N LEU A 20 12.74 6.09 33.17
CA LEU A 20 11.87 6.63 32.13
C LEU A 20 11.40 5.54 31.15
N LYS A 21 12.30 4.67 30.69
CA LYS A 21 11.97 3.55 29.81
C LYS A 21 11.02 2.55 30.48
N ASN A 22 11.23 2.26 31.76
CA ASN A 22 10.37 1.37 32.54
C ASN A 22 8.97 1.96 32.74
N GLY A 23 8.85 3.26 32.97
CA GLY A 23 7.56 3.95 33.00
C GLY A 23 6.79 3.81 31.68
N VAL A 24 7.46 4.08 30.56
CA VAL A 24 6.87 3.95 29.21
C VAL A 24 6.48 2.50 28.89
N ARG A 25 7.31 1.52 29.28
CA ARG A 25 7.04 0.09 29.11
C ARG A 25 5.78 -0.35 29.86
N GLN A 26 5.65 0.04 31.13
CA GLN A 26 4.49 -0.28 31.95
C GLN A 26 3.20 0.29 31.34
N MET A 27 3.22 1.54 30.90
CA MET A 27 2.08 2.17 30.23
C MET A 27 1.71 1.45 28.92
N SER A 28 2.71 1.12 28.11
CA SER A 28 2.52 0.37 26.86
C SER A 28 1.91 -1.01 27.11
N GLN A 29 2.32 -1.71 28.18
CA GLN A 29 1.77 -3.02 28.55
C GLN A 29 0.31 -2.93 29.00
N LYS A 30 -0.04 -1.94 29.83
CA LYS A 30 -1.44 -1.68 30.21
C LYS A 30 -2.30 -1.36 28.99
N ASN A 31 -1.77 -0.59 28.05
CA ASN A 31 -2.49 -0.25 26.81
C ASN A 31 -2.70 -1.47 25.91
N ARG A 32 -1.70 -2.35 25.78
CA ARG A 32 -1.83 -3.61 25.01
C ARG A 32 -2.96 -4.50 25.52
N GLY A 33 -3.16 -4.57 26.84
CA GLY A 33 -4.26 -5.33 27.44
C GLY A 33 -5.66 -4.80 27.10
N LYS A 34 -5.77 -3.54 26.65
CA LYS A 34 -7.05 -2.91 26.25
C LYS A 34 -7.33 -3.04 24.75
N VAL A 35 -6.40 -3.59 23.97
CA VAL A 35 -6.56 -3.74 22.52
C VAL A 35 -7.50 -4.91 22.24
N LYS A 36 -8.68 -4.61 21.67
CA LYS A 36 -9.70 -5.62 21.35
C LYS A 36 -9.30 -6.51 20.16
N LEU A 37 -8.69 -5.93 19.14
CA LEU A 37 -8.30 -6.60 17.91
C LEU A 37 -6.79 -6.40 17.70
N PRO A 38 -5.93 -7.33 18.20
CA PRO A 38 -4.49 -7.16 18.12
C PRO A 38 -3.99 -7.40 16.69
N GLN A 39 -3.24 -6.43 16.19
CA GLN A 39 -2.49 -6.54 14.93
C GLN A 39 -1.44 -7.66 15.00
N ARG A 40 -1.22 -8.36 13.88
CA ARG A 40 -0.29 -9.49 13.75
C ARG A 40 0.78 -9.30 12.66
N THR A 41 1.16 -8.06 12.37
CA THR A 41 2.14 -7.70 11.33
C THR A 41 3.61 -7.69 11.81
N GLY A 42 3.86 -8.06 13.06
CA GLY A 42 5.19 -8.01 13.66
C GLY A 42 5.71 -6.57 13.79
N SER A 43 6.92 -6.30 13.30
CA SER A 43 7.53 -4.97 13.30
C SER A 43 7.02 -4.05 12.19
N ARG A 44 6.25 -4.56 11.23
CA ARG A 44 5.73 -3.75 10.11
C ARG A 44 4.53 -2.93 10.55
N CYS A 45 4.52 -1.66 10.21
CA CYS A 45 3.31 -0.83 10.35
C CYS A 45 2.23 -1.28 9.35
N TYR A 46 0.98 -0.85 9.55
CA TYR A 46 -0.14 -1.21 8.67
C TYR A 46 0.11 -0.86 7.20
N ILE A 47 0.62 0.34 6.93
CA ILE A 47 0.88 0.83 5.57
C ILE A 47 1.91 -0.05 4.86
N ALA A 48 3.04 -0.34 5.52
CA ALA A 48 4.08 -1.20 4.95
C ALA A 48 3.57 -2.63 4.74
N HIS A 49 2.78 -3.15 5.68
CA HIS A 49 2.22 -4.49 5.58
C HIS A 49 1.19 -4.58 4.44
N ALA A 50 0.32 -3.57 4.30
CA ALA A 50 -0.63 -3.46 3.20
C ALA A 50 0.08 -3.41 1.84
N TYR A 51 1.17 -2.65 1.72
CA TYR A 51 1.99 -2.59 0.51
C TYR A 51 2.59 -3.96 0.14
N VAL A 52 3.15 -4.68 1.10
CA VAL A 52 3.65 -6.06 0.88
C VAL A 52 2.51 -6.99 0.48
N THR A 53 1.34 -6.86 1.12
CA THR A 53 0.13 -7.65 0.79
C THR A 53 -0.31 -7.44 -0.65
N LYS A 54 -0.26 -6.19 -1.13
CA LYS A 54 -0.56 -5.82 -2.52
C LYS A 54 0.40 -6.50 -3.49
N GLN A 55 1.69 -6.59 -3.17
CA GLN A 55 2.70 -7.16 -4.05
C GLN A 55 2.77 -8.69 -4.04
N GLU A 56 2.70 -9.33 -2.86
CA GLU A 56 2.99 -10.77 -2.73
C GLU A 56 1.85 -11.66 -3.23
N LYS A 57 0.60 -11.17 -3.24
CA LYS A 57 -0.58 -12.04 -3.33
C LYS A 57 -1.61 -11.66 -4.37
N ASN A 58 -1.46 -10.52 -5.03
CA ASN A 58 -2.42 -10.06 -6.03
C ASN A 58 -1.71 -9.73 -7.34
N LYS A 59 -1.66 -10.71 -8.24
CA LYS A 59 -1.24 -10.47 -9.62
C LYS A 59 -2.35 -9.81 -10.47
N ASP A 60 -3.62 -9.82 -10.02
CA ASP A 60 -4.75 -9.35 -10.85
C ASP A 60 -5.78 -8.41 -10.16
N ALA A 61 -5.84 -8.27 -8.82
CA ALA A 61 -6.84 -7.38 -8.18
C ALA A 61 -6.37 -6.71 -6.86
N GLU A 62 -6.67 -5.44 -6.65
CA GLU A 62 -6.29 -4.72 -5.43
C GLU A 62 -7.03 -5.29 -4.20
N PRO A 63 -6.33 -5.66 -3.09
CA PRO A 63 -6.96 -6.22 -1.90
C PRO A 63 -7.93 -5.21 -1.28
N ASN A 64 -9.16 -5.65 -1.03
CA ASN A 64 -10.19 -4.80 -0.46
C ASN A 64 -10.00 -4.61 1.06
N ALA A 65 -10.84 -3.78 1.70
CA ALA A 65 -10.75 -3.49 3.13
C ALA A 65 -10.85 -4.74 4.03
N ILE A 66 -11.67 -5.72 3.64
CA ILE A 66 -11.86 -6.99 4.36
C ILE A 66 -10.62 -7.87 4.20
N ASP A 67 -10.02 -7.93 3.00
CA ASP A 67 -8.78 -8.67 2.75
C ASP A 67 -7.62 -8.12 3.58
N LEU A 68 -7.50 -6.79 3.61
CA LEU A 68 -6.50 -6.10 4.44
C LEU A 68 -6.73 -6.38 5.92
N PHE A 69 -7.98 -6.44 6.38
CA PHE A 69 -8.30 -6.79 7.77
C PHE A 69 -7.86 -8.22 8.10
N LYS A 70 -8.23 -9.18 7.25
CA LYS A 70 -7.81 -10.59 7.35
C LYS A 70 -6.30 -10.73 7.34
N HIS A 71 -5.59 -10.00 6.49
CA HIS A 71 -4.14 -10.16 6.36
C HIS A 71 -3.36 -9.53 7.53
N THR A 72 -3.87 -8.43 8.09
CA THR A 72 -3.20 -7.71 9.19
C THR A 72 -3.44 -8.34 10.56
N HIS A 73 -4.46 -9.17 10.71
CA HIS A 73 -4.82 -9.84 11.96
C HIS A 73 -4.57 -11.35 11.97
N CYS A 74 -3.99 -11.91 10.89
CA CYS A 74 -3.56 -13.29 10.84
C CYS A 74 -2.07 -13.43 11.18
N SER A 75 -1.72 -14.35 12.07
CA SER A 75 -0.34 -14.76 12.30
C SER A 75 -0.07 -16.11 11.63
N LYS A 76 1.10 -16.29 11.00
CA LYS A 76 1.55 -17.60 10.49
C LYS A 76 1.61 -18.67 11.59
N LYS A 77 1.90 -18.29 12.83
CA LYS A 77 2.09 -19.23 13.95
C LYS A 77 0.78 -19.62 14.63
N ASN A 78 -0.11 -18.65 14.85
CA ASN A 78 -1.29 -18.81 15.70
C ASN A 78 -2.62 -18.56 14.97
N GLY A 79 -2.60 -18.23 13.68
CA GLY A 79 -3.79 -17.87 12.92
C GLY A 79 -4.50 -16.62 13.45
N TYR A 80 -5.83 -16.64 13.39
CA TYR A 80 -6.72 -15.61 13.92
C TYR A 80 -7.04 -15.83 15.40
N SER A 81 -7.09 -14.75 16.18
CA SER A 81 -7.69 -14.79 17.53
C SER A 81 -9.21 -14.86 17.46
N GLU A 82 -9.86 -15.38 18.51
CA GLU A 82 -11.34 -15.49 18.56
C GLU A 82 -12.09 -14.18 18.23
N PRO A 83 -11.75 -13.02 18.80
CA PRO A 83 -12.44 -11.77 18.46
C PRO A 83 -12.28 -11.36 16.98
N VAL A 84 -11.21 -11.80 16.33
CA VAL A 84 -10.96 -11.53 14.91
C VAL A 84 -11.77 -12.50 14.04
N LYS A 85 -11.91 -13.76 14.44
CA LYS A 85 -12.77 -14.73 13.74
C LYS A 85 -14.23 -14.30 13.77
N GLU A 86 -14.72 -13.86 14.94
CA GLU A 86 -16.07 -13.31 15.09
C GLU A 86 -16.28 -12.09 14.18
N ALA A 87 -15.33 -11.15 14.15
CA ALA A 87 -15.40 -10.00 13.28
C ALA A 87 -15.40 -10.38 11.79
N ILE A 88 -14.56 -11.35 11.38
CA ILE A 88 -14.52 -11.84 9.99
C ILE A 88 -15.86 -12.48 9.61
N ALA A 89 -16.40 -13.35 10.47
CA ALA A 89 -17.70 -14.00 10.23
C ALA A 89 -18.83 -12.97 10.11
N ALA A 90 -18.83 -11.93 10.96
CA ALA A 90 -19.80 -10.83 10.86
C ALA A 90 -19.66 -10.02 9.55
N MET A 91 -18.42 -9.76 9.09
CA MET A 91 -18.19 -9.09 7.81
C MET A 91 -18.71 -9.95 6.64
N GLU A 92 -18.45 -11.26 6.66
CA GLU A 92 -18.90 -12.20 5.63
C GLU A 92 -20.43 -12.35 5.61
N ALA A 93 -21.07 -12.40 6.78
CA ALA A 93 -22.53 -12.44 6.89
C ALA A 93 -23.18 -11.19 6.27
N ILE A 94 -22.68 -9.99 6.59
CA ILE A 94 -23.21 -8.74 6.03
C ILE A 94 -23.06 -8.71 4.50
N VAL A 95 -21.92 -9.18 3.97
CA VAL A 95 -21.70 -9.26 2.51
C VAL A 95 -22.67 -10.26 1.85
N ALA A 96 -22.95 -11.40 2.50
CA ALA A 96 -23.88 -12.39 1.99
C ALA A 96 -25.35 -11.91 2.03
N GLU A 97 -25.74 -11.20 3.09
CA GLU A 97 -27.11 -10.69 3.28
C GLU A 97 -27.50 -9.58 2.29
N THR A 98 -26.54 -8.75 1.86
CA THR A 98 -26.81 -7.67 0.87
C THR A 98 -27.23 -8.16 -0.52
N GLY A 99 -27.34 -9.48 -0.75
CA GLY A 99 -27.90 -10.07 -1.97
C GLY A 99 -29.42 -10.26 -1.98
N HIS A 100 -30.15 -10.07 -0.87
CA HIS A 100 -31.54 -10.51 -0.74
C HIS A 100 -32.62 -9.41 -0.67
N GLU A 101 -32.26 -8.13 -0.65
CA GLU A 101 -33.22 -7.03 -0.52
C GLU A 101 -32.73 -5.90 -1.43
N GLY A 102 -33.63 -5.20 -2.14
CA GLY A 102 -33.30 -4.20 -3.18
C GLY A 102 -32.53 -2.94 -2.73
N GLN A 103 -31.69 -3.05 -1.70
CA GLN A 103 -30.64 -2.11 -1.32
C GLN A 103 -29.38 -2.30 -2.18
N GLU A 104 -28.66 -1.21 -2.41
CA GLU A 104 -27.35 -1.23 -3.06
C GLU A 104 -26.37 -2.11 -2.26
N PRO A 105 -25.57 -2.97 -2.92
CA PRO A 105 -24.60 -3.81 -2.23
C PRO A 105 -23.61 -2.96 -1.42
N LYS A 106 -23.45 -3.26 -0.13
CA LYS A 106 -22.53 -2.52 0.75
C LYS A 106 -21.10 -2.70 0.27
N SER A 107 -20.37 -1.60 0.20
CA SER A 107 -18.94 -1.64 -0.12
C SER A 107 -18.15 -2.33 1.01
N PRO A 108 -17.02 -3.00 0.72
CA PRO A 108 -16.18 -3.63 1.75
C PRO A 108 -15.74 -2.66 2.86
N THR A 109 -15.56 -1.38 2.52
CA THR A 109 -15.20 -0.32 3.48
C THR A 109 -16.34 -0.06 4.47
N GLU A 110 -17.59 -0.03 4.00
CA GLU A 110 -18.77 0.14 4.86
C GLU A 110 -18.99 -1.07 5.76
N VAL A 111 -18.81 -2.28 5.23
CA VAL A 111 -18.89 -3.52 6.02
C VAL A 111 -17.88 -3.49 7.17
N VAL A 112 -16.63 -3.13 6.90
CA VAL A 112 -15.59 -3.02 7.94
C VAL A 112 -15.94 -1.92 8.95
N SER A 113 -16.45 -0.76 8.50
CA SER A 113 -16.88 0.33 9.37
C SER A 113 -18.06 -0.07 10.28
N GLN A 114 -18.97 -0.91 9.78
CA GLN A 114 -20.13 -1.40 10.51
C GLN A 114 -19.75 -2.42 11.58
N VAL A 115 -18.86 -3.37 11.27
CA VAL A 115 -18.47 -4.46 12.19
C VAL A 115 -17.51 -3.99 13.28
N LEU A 116 -16.58 -3.10 12.94
CA LEU A 116 -15.59 -2.63 13.89
C LEU A 116 -16.16 -1.59 14.87
N PRO A 117 -15.60 -1.46 16.08
CA PRO A 117 -16.01 -0.39 16.99
C PRO A 117 -15.91 0.98 16.32
N LYS A 118 -16.85 1.89 16.59
CA LYS A 118 -16.85 3.26 16.03
C LYS A 118 -15.56 4.06 16.30
N SER A 119 -14.83 3.70 17.36
CA SER A 119 -13.53 4.27 17.70
C SER A 119 -12.35 3.64 16.94
N SER A 120 -12.60 2.67 16.07
CA SER A 120 -11.56 1.98 15.30
C SER A 120 -10.91 2.93 14.30
N THR A 121 -9.59 2.95 14.29
CA THR A 121 -8.77 3.68 13.30
C THR A 121 -8.25 2.77 12.20
N PHE A 122 -8.75 1.53 12.11
CA PHE A 122 -8.23 0.51 11.20
C PHE A 122 -8.17 0.99 9.74
N LEU A 123 -9.30 1.47 9.18
CA LEU A 123 -9.38 1.95 7.79
C LEU A 123 -8.35 3.05 7.52
N GLN A 124 -8.22 4.01 8.43
CA GLN A 124 -7.20 5.06 8.35
C GLN A 124 -5.77 4.50 8.36
N ASN A 125 -5.49 3.50 9.21
CA ASN A 125 -4.16 2.93 9.35
C ASN A 125 -3.75 2.11 8.12
N VAL A 126 -4.70 1.48 7.42
CA VAL A 126 -4.46 0.79 6.14
C VAL A 126 -4.49 1.72 4.92
N GLY A 127 -4.65 3.03 5.13
CA GLY A 127 -4.66 4.04 4.06
C GLY A 127 -6.00 4.24 3.37
N ILE A 128 -7.09 3.65 3.89
CA ILE A 128 -8.46 3.84 3.40
C ILE A 128 -9.07 5.00 4.18
N MET A 129 -8.98 6.21 3.63
CA MET A 129 -9.58 7.40 4.24
C MET A 129 -11.00 7.59 3.71
N PRO A 130 -12.01 7.80 4.56
CA PRO A 130 -13.30 8.29 4.09
C PRO A 130 -13.11 9.70 3.52
N ALA A 131 -13.83 10.03 2.44
CA ALA A 131 -13.67 11.28 1.69
C ALA A 131 -13.82 12.56 2.55
N ASN A 132 -14.40 12.47 3.75
CA ASN A 132 -14.68 13.59 4.64
C ASN A 132 -13.63 13.84 5.75
N LYS A 133 -12.60 13.00 5.89
CA LYS A 133 -11.53 13.18 6.91
C LYS A 133 -10.17 13.33 6.24
N THR A 134 -10.02 14.37 5.45
CA THR A 134 -8.70 14.93 5.14
C THR A 134 -8.09 15.39 6.46
N ARG A 135 -7.01 14.76 6.91
CA ARG A 135 -6.21 15.32 8.00
C ARG A 135 -5.74 16.70 7.54
N SER A 136 -6.29 17.74 8.15
CA SER A 136 -5.83 19.12 8.01
C SER A 136 -4.41 19.21 8.58
N GLY A 137 -3.43 18.86 7.76
CA GLY A 137 -2.06 19.35 7.83
C GLY A 137 -1.79 19.97 6.47
N GLY A 138 -1.72 21.31 6.41
CA GLY A 138 -1.85 22.16 5.22
C GLY A 138 -0.79 22.02 4.12
N THR A 139 -0.19 20.85 3.95
CA THR A 139 0.83 20.55 2.94
C THR A 139 0.47 19.34 2.08
N SER A 140 -0.38 18.43 2.57
CA SER A 140 -0.57 17.12 1.92
C SER A 140 -1.55 17.10 0.74
N SER A 141 -2.58 17.96 0.70
CA SER A 141 -3.59 17.89 -0.38
C SER A 141 -3.07 18.44 -1.71
N LEU A 142 -2.33 19.56 -1.68
CA LEU A 142 -1.76 20.16 -2.88
C LEU A 142 -0.60 19.32 -3.44
N GLN A 143 0.26 18.77 -2.57
CA GLN A 143 1.32 17.86 -3.00
C GLN A 143 0.77 16.58 -3.62
N VAL A 144 -0.31 16.01 -3.08
CA VAL A 144 -0.97 14.84 -3.67
C VAL A 144 -1.58 15.17 -5.03
N GLN A 145 -2.27 16.32 -5.17
CA GLN A 145 -2.81 16.75 -6.45
C GLN A 145 -1.72 17.02 -7.48
N GLN A 146 -0.61 17.65 -7.07
CA GLN A 146 0.53 17.91 -7.94
C GLN A 146 1.21 16.61 -8.40
N LEU A 147 1.42 15.65 -7.50
CA LEU A 147 1.98 14.35 -7.85
C LEU A 147 1.06 13.55 -8.76
N GLN A 148 -0.27 13.63 -8.53
CA GLN A 148 -1.26 12.99 -9.39
C GLN A 148 -1.21 13.57 -10.81
N ALA A 149 -1.16 14.90 -10.93
CA ALA A 149 -1.04 15.58 -12.22
C ALA A 149 0.27 15.24 -12.93
N GLN A 150 1.39 15.16 -12.20
CA GLN A 150 2.68 14.74 -12.77
C GLN A 150 2.64 13.29 -13.29
N LEU A 151 2.04 12.38 -12.52
CA LEU A 151 1.91 10.98 -12.93
C LEU A 151 1.05 10.82 -14.19
N GLU A 152 -0.03 11.58 -14.30
CA GLU A 152 -0.90 11.57 -15.48
C GLU A 152 -0.21 12.17 -16.70
N ALA A 153 0.53 13.27 -16.53
CA ALA A 153 1.34 13.86 -17.60
C ALA A 153 2.42 12.90 -18.08
N GLU A 154 3.16 12.26 -17.16
CA GLU A 154 4.21 11.28 -17.48
C GLU A 154 3.63 10.03 -18.18
N LYS A 155 2.44 9.57 -17.78
CA LYS A 155 1.74 8.48 -18.48
C LYS A 155 1.37 8.86 -19.91
N GLN A 156 0.88 10.08 -20.12
CA GLN A 156 0.52 10.57 -21.45
C GLN A 156 1.77 10.73 -22.33
N GLU A 157 2.86 11.26 -21.77
CA GLU A 157 4.15 11.37 -22.44
C GLU A 157 4.71 9.99 -22.81
N SER A 158 4.69 9.04 -21.87
CA SER A 158 5.14 7.67 -22.12
C SER A 158 4.33 6.99 -23.23
N ALA A 159 3.02 7.23 -23.29
CA ALA A 159 2.18 6.73 -24.37
C ALA A 159 2.56 7.36 -25.73
N GLY A 160 2.83 8.67 -25.76
CA GLY A 160 3.32 9.37 -26.96
C GLY A 160 4.67 8.83 -27.45
N LEU A 161 5.63 8.68 -26.54
CA LEU A 161 6.96 8.13 -26.87
C LEU A 161 6.89 6.69 -27.38
N ARG A 162 5.98 5.86 -26.84
CA ARG A 162 5.75 4.51 -27.34
C ARG A 162 5.22 4.52 -28.77
N GLN A 163 4.30 5.44 -29.08
CA GLN A 163 3.78 5.59 -30.44
C GLN A 163 4.87 6.06 -31.42
N GLU A 164 5.71 7.02 -31.03
CA GLU A 164 6.85 7.46 -31.84
C GLU A 164 7.88 6.35 -32.07
N LEU A 165 8.12 5.50 -31.07
CA LEU A 165 8.99 4.34 -31.23
C LEU A 165 8.45 3.34 -32.26
N ASP A 166 7.14 3.08 -32.24
CA ASP A 166 6.51 2.15 -33.18
C ASP A 166 6.52 2.69 -34.62
N THR A 167 6.31 4.01 -34.81
CA THR A 167 6.40 4.63 -36.13
C THR A 167 7.83 4.62 -36.66
N LEU A 168 8.82 4.97 -35.83
CA LEU A 168 10.22 4.96 -36.22
C LEU A 168 10.69 3.55 -36.57
N LYS A 169 10.27 2.54 -35.80
CA LYS A 169 10.56 1.14 -36.07
C LYS A 169 10.00 0.69 -37.42
N THR A 170 8.77 1.06 -37.74
CA THR A 170 8.14 0.73 -39.03
C THR A 170 8.90 1.39 -40.18
N SER A 171 9.23 2.68 -40.06
CA SER A 171 10.00 3.39 -41.08
C SER A 171 11.41 2.83 -41.26
N ALA A 172 12.06 2.36 -40.19
CA ALA A 172 13.37 1.73 -40.27
C ALA A 172 13.32 0.40 -41.04
N GLN A 173 12.31 -0.44 -40.76
CA GLN A 173 12.10 -1.69 -41.50
C GLN A 173 11.80 -1.46 -42.99
N GLU A 174 11.01 -0.41 -43.30
CA GLU A 174 10.77 -0.03 -44.69
C GLU A 174 12.02 0.49 -45.41
N ALA A 175 12.89 1.21 -44.69
CA ALA A 175 14.16 1.69 -45.23
C ALA A 175 15.12 0.52 -45.49
N GLU A 176 15.24 -0.43 -44.55
CA GLU A 176 16.03 -1.66 -44.73
C GLU A 176 15.55 -2.45 -45.96
N ALA A 177 14.24 -2.68 -46.09
CA ALA A 177 13.69 -3.39 -47.25
C ALA A 177 13.96 -2.67 -48.59
N LYS A 178 13.99 -1.32 -48.60
CA LYS A 178 14.36 -0.55 -49.79
C LYS A 178 15.85 -0.66 -50.11
N ILE A 179 16.72 -0.64 -49.10
CA ILE A 179 18.16 -0.82 -49.28
C ILE A 179 18.44 -2.21 -49.89
N ASP A 180 17.84 -3.26 -49.34
CA ASP A 180 17.97 -4.62 -49.86
C ASP A 180 17.49 -4.72 -51.32
N SER A 181 16.36 -4.09 -51.65
CA SER A 181 15.85 -4.06 -53.03
C SER A 181 16.77 -3.32 -53.99
N LEU A 182 17.47 -2.27 -53.55
CA LEU A 182 18.41 -1.52 -54.37
C LEU A 182 19.70 -2.31 -54.59
N GLN A 183 20.22 -2.96 -53.55
CA GLN A 183 21.39 -3.82 -53.65
C GLN A 183 21.18 -4.97 -54.64
N ASN A 184 20.03 -5.65 -54.58
CA ASN A 184 19.70 -6.72 -55.53
C ASN A 184 19.66 -6.23 -56.99
N LYS A 185 19.14 -5.02 -57.23
CA LYS A 185 19.13 -4.42 -58.58
C LYS A 185 20.53 -4.03 -59.04
N GLU A 186 21.35 -3.50 -58.13
CA GLU A 186 22.74 -3.16 -58.43
C GLU A 186 23.53 -4.42 -58.82
N ASP A 187 23.38 -5.51 -58.08
CA ASP A 187 24.01 -6.80 -58.38
C ASP A 187 23.56 -7.37 -59.73
N GLU A 188 22.27 -7.32 -60.05
CA GLU A 188 21.75 -7.72 -61.37
C GLU A 188 22.34 -6.86 -62.50
N THR A 189 22.39 -5.54 -62.34
CA THR A 189 22.98 -4.65 -63.36
C THR A 189 24.48 -4.88 -63.53
N ASN A 190 25.21 -5.12 -62.44
CA ASN A 190 26.64 -5.43 -62.48
C ASN A 190 26.91 -6.79 -63.13
N ALA A 191 26.01 -7.77 -62.97
CA ALA A 191 26.12 -9.07 -63.63
C ALA A 191 25.91 -9.00 -65.15
N LEU A 192 25.07 -8.08 -65.64
CA LEU A 192 24.81 -7.88 -67.07
C LEU A 192 25.91 -7.07 -67.80
N LEU A 193 26.73 -6.34 -67.06
CA LEU A 193 27.82 -5.50 -67.59
C LEU A 193 29.19 -6.20 -67.59
N ARG A 194 29.27 -7.45 -67.12
CA ARG A 194 30.46 -8.31 -67.17
C ARG A 194 30.36 -9.34 -68.27
#